data_AF-A0A315BSJ4-F1
#
_entry.id   AF-A0A315BSJ4-F1
#
_cell.length_a   1.000
_cell.length_b   1.000
_cell.length_c   1.000
_cell.angle_alpha   90.00
_cell.angle_beta   90.00
_cell.angle_gamma   90.00
#
_symmetry.space_group_name_H-M   'P 1'
#
loop_
_entity.id
_entity.type
_entity.pdbx_description
1 polymer ?
#
loop_
_entity_poly.entity_id
_entity_poly.type
_entity_poly.pdbx_seq_one_letter_code
_entity_poly.pdbx_strand_id
1 'polypeptide(L)'
;MNMDSPSGAASAAIPVLTHVVSTSDIPAAVLVALDARMAEKASVLALSAELMQNLRPELDRMASELVQRSVEGMWAKRAEIYKNISRSPDEDR
;
A
#
# COMPACT_ATOMS: atom_id res chain seq x y z
N MET A 1 -17.65 50.02 -4.83
CA MET A 1 -17.50 48.55 -4.82
C MET A 1 -16.53 48.16 -5.91
N ASN A 2 -15.23 48.12 -5.61
CA ASN A 2 -14.22 47.55 -6.50
C ASN A 2 -13.30 46.69 -5.63
N MET A 3 -13.67 45.42 -5.47
CA MET A 3 -12.78 44.37 -4.99
C MET A 3 -12.05 43.84 -6.22
N ASP A 4 -10.85 44.34 -6.46
CA ASP A 4 -9.87 43.63 -7.27
C ASP A 4 -8.54 43.70 -6.53
N SER A 5 -8.35 42.75 -5.62
CA SER A 5 -7.01 42.44 -5.11
C SER A 5 -6.44 41.37 -6.04
N PRO A 6 -5.30 41.60 -6.71
CA PRO A 6 -4.67 40.56 -7.47
C PRO A 6 -4.24 39.47 -6.50
N SER A 7 -4.88 38.31 -6.63
CA SER A 7 -4.42 37.06 -6.04
C SER A 7 -3.03 36.78 -6.57
N GLY A 8 -2.02 37.28 -5.84
CA GLY A 8 -0.64 36.92 -6.03
C GLY A 8 -0.51 35.46 -5.63
N ALA A 9 -0.68 34.57 -6.61
CA ALA A 9 -0.22 33.20 -6.51
C ALA A 9 1.30 33.26 -6.28
N ALA A 10 1.68 33.33 -5.00
CA ALA A 10 3.06 33.23 -4.58
C ALA A 10 3.57 31.91 -5.16
N SER A 11 4.55 32.05 -6.07
CA SER A 11 5.25 30.96 -6.71
C SER A 11 5.46 29.81 -5.74
N ALA A 12 5.04 28.59 -6.12
CA ALA A 12 5.24 27.35 -5.37
C ALA A 12 6.72 26.90 -5.35
N ALA A 13 7.64 27.86 -5.34
CA ALA A 13 9.06 27.63 -5.17
C ALA A 13 9.29 27.34 -3.68
N ILE A 14 9.69 26.10 -3.38
CA ILE A 14 10.13 25.72 -2.04
C ILE A 14 11.24 26.70 -1.63
N PRO A 15 11.07 27.47 -0.54
CA PRO A 15 12.08 28.44 -0.15
C PRO A 15 13.38 27.72 0.18
N VAL A 16 14.45 28.12 -0.50
CA VAL A 16 15.80 27.62 -0.24
C VAL A 16 16.42 28.49 0.84
N LEU A 17 17.01 27.87 1.86
CA LEU A 17 17.78 28.58 2.88
C LEU A 17 19.04 29.17 2.22
N THR A 18 19.06 30.49 2.04
CA THR A 18 20.19 31.22 1.44
C THR A 18 21.31 31.51 2.45
N HIS A 19 21.04 31.28 3.73
CA HIS A 19 21.98 31.52 4.84
C HIS A 19 21.99 30.33 5.80
N VAL A 20 23.16 30.02 6.34
CA VAL A 20 23.32 29.01 7.39
C VAL A 20 22.73 29.57 8.68
N VAL A 21 21.73 28.90 9.22
CA VAL A 21 21.16 29.20 10.53
C VAL A 21 21.98 28.43 11.57
N SER A 22 22.56 29.13 12.54
CA SER A 22 23.24 28.47 13.65
C SER A 22 22.22 27.75 14.52
N THR A 23 22.56 26.55 15.01
CA THR A 23 21.72 25.80 15.96
C THR A 23 21.43 26.58 17.25
N SER A 24 22.28 27.53 17.62
CA SER A 24 22.04 28.46 18.75
C SER A 24 20.83 29.38 18.55
N ASP A 25 20.48 29.64 17.30
CA ASP A 25 19.46 30.63 16.93
C ASP A 25 18.09 29.96 16.77
N ILE A 26 18.03 28.62 16.86
CA ILE A 26 16.80 27.85 16.76
C ILE A 26 16.14 27.80 18.15
N PRO A 27 14.86 28.22 18.28
CA PRO A 27 14.17 28.15 19.55
C PRO A 27 14.12 26.72 20.10
N ALA A 28 14.44 26.54 21.38
CA ALA A 28 14.47 25.22 22.03
C ALA A 28 13.14 24.47 21.89
N ALA A 29 12.00 25.18 21.91
CA ALA A 29 10.68 24.58 21.71
C ALA A 29 10.53 23.92 20.32
N VAL A 30 11.18 24.47 19.28
CA VAL A 30 11.17 23.90 17.92
C VAL A 30 12.01 22.62 17.87
N LEU A 31 13.15 22.60 18.54
CA LEU A 31 14.01 21.41 18.62
C LEU A 31 13.28 20.27 19.34
N VAL A 32 12.67 20.56 20.50
CA VAL A 32 11.86 19.58 21.25
C VAL A 32 10.68 19.07 20.43
N ALA A 33 9.99 19.95 19.70
CA ALA A 33 8.90 19.55 18.82
C ALA A 33 9.37 18.67 17.66
N LEU A 34 10.55 18.96 17.10
CA LEU A 34 11.16 18.15 16.04
C LEU A 34 11.53 16.75 16.56
N ASP A 35 12.16 16.66 17.72
CA ASP A 35 12.53 15.39 18.35
C ASP A 35 11.27 14.54 18.63
N ALA A 36 10.23 15.16 19.18
CA ALA A 36 8.95 14.49 19.42
C ALA A 36 8.33 13.96 18.11
N ARG A 37 8.37 14.76 17.03
CA ARG A 37 7.87 14.33 15.72
C ARG A 37 8.70 13.20 15.11
N MET A 38 10.02 13.24 15.29
CA MET A 38 10.91 12.17 14.83
C MET A 38 10.65 10.85 15.58
N ALA A 39 10.45 10.91 16.89
CA ALA A 39 10.10 9.76 17.72
C ALA A 39 8.73 9.15 17.35
N GLU A 40 7.73 10.00 17.10
CA GLU A 40 6.41 9.58 16.61
C GLU A 40 6.53 8.87 15.25
N LYS A 41 7.23 9.48 14.29
CA LYS A 41 7.47 8.88 12.97
C LYS A 41 8.15 7.51 13.09
N ALA A 42 9.17 7.41 13.93
CA ALA A 42 9.86 6.14 14.16
C ALA A 42 8.91 5.07 14.73
N SER A 43 8.06 5.44 15.68
CA SER A 43 7.05 4.55 16.27
C SER A 43 6.04 4.05 15.23
N VAL A 44 5.54 4.94 14.38
CA VAL A 44 4.59 4.57 13.30
C VAL A 44 5.25 3.63 12.30
N LEU A 45 6.50 3.91 11.89
CA LEU A 45 7.21 3.04 10.96
C LEU A 45 7.51 1.66 11.57
N ALA A 46 7.88 1.61 12.85
CA ALA A 46 8.08 0.34 13.56
C ALA A 46 6.79 -0.49 13.59
N LEU A 47 5.65 0.12 13.94
CA LEU A 47 4.34 -0.55 13.92
C LEU A 47 3.99 -1.05 12.51
N SER A 48 4.24 -0.25 11.48
CA SER A 48 3.98 -0.66 10.10
C SER A 48 4.82 -1.87 9.69
N ALA A 49 6.08 -1.93 10.13
CA ALA A 49 6.95 -3.07 9.85
C ALA A 49 6.47 -4.33 10.58
N GLU A 50 6.07 -4.21 11.84
CA GLU A 50 5.54 -5.33 12.63
C GLU A 50 4.24 -5.87 12.01
N LEU A 51 3.31 -4.99 11.62
CA LEU A 51 2.08 -5.39 10.94
C LEU A 51 2.38 -6.12 9.63
N MET A 52 3.31 -5.61 8.81
CA MET A 52 3.70 -6.27 7.56
C MET A 52 4.36 -7.63 7.80
N GLN A 53 5.14 -7.80 8.87
CA GLN A 53 5.72 -9.10 9.22
C GLN A 53 4.63 -10.11 9.63
N ASN A 54 3.66 -9.67 10.43
CA ASN A 54 2.57 -10.53 10.89
C ASN A 54 1.56 -10.87 9.78
N LEU A 55 1.35 -9.98 8.81
CA LEU A 55 0.38 -10.18 7.72
C LEU A 55 0.92 -11.00 6.54
N ARG A 56 2.24 -11.00 6.30
CA ARG A 56 2.88 -11.82 5.25
C ARG A 56 2.45 -13.29 5.23
N PRO A 57 2.54 -14.06 6.34
CA PRO A 57 2.18 -15.48 6.31
C PRO A 57 0.71 -15.70 5.98
N GLU A 58 -0.18 -14.80 6.41
CA GLU A 58 -1.60 -14.91 6.12
C GLU A 58 -1.91 -14.60 4.65
N LEU A 59 -1.24 -13.61 4.07
CA LEU A 59 -1.33 -13.34 2.63
C LEU A 59 -0.82 -14.51 1.80
N ASP A 60 0.31 -15.11 2.19
CA ASP A 60 0.89 -16.27 1.51
C ASP A 60 -0.03 -17.49 1.61
N ARG A 61 -0.65 -17.70 2.78
CA ARG A 61 -1.67 -18.74 2.98
C ARG A 61 -2.88 -18.53 2.08
N MET A 62 -3.46 -17.33 2.08
CA MET A 62 -4.63 -17.00 1.26
C MET A 62 -4.32 -17.13 -0.24
N ALA A 63 -3.15 -16.68 -0.68
CA ALA A 63 -2.72 -16.82 -2.07
C ALA A 63 -2.59 -18.30 -2.47
N SER A 64 -1.99 -19.12 -1.60
CA SER A 64 -1.83 -20.56 -1.83
C SER A 64 -3.19 -21.28 -1.92
N GLU A 65 -4.11 -20.98 -1.00
CA GLU A 65 -5.46 -21.56 -1.02
C GLU A 65 -6.25 -21.17 -2.25
N LEU A 66 -6.13 -19.91 -2.69
CA LEU A 66 -6.79 -19.43 -3.90
C LEU A 66 -6.27 -20.17 -5.14
N VAL A 67 -4.95 -20.33 -5.26
CA VAL A 67 -4.33 -21.06 -6.36
C VAL A 67 -4.75 -22.52 -6.34
N GLN A 68 -4.72 -23.17 -5.18
CA GLN A 68 -5.12 -24.56 -5.03
C GLN A 68 -6.57 -24.78 -5.49
N ARG A 69 -7.52 -23.98 -4.99
CA ARG A 69 -8.93 -24.08 -5.38
C ARG A 69 -9.16 -23.83 -6.87
N SER A 70 -8.39 -22.91 -7.46
CA SER A 70 -8.44 -22.63 -8.89
C SER A 70 -7.99 -23.84 -9.73
N VAL A 71 -6.88 -24.47 -9.34
CA VAL A 71 -6.37 -25.69 -9.99
C VAL A 71 -7.40 -26.82 -9.83
N GLU A 72 -7.86 -27.10 -8.61
CA GLU A 72 -8.88 -28.12 -8.35
C GLU A 72 -10.13 -27.91 -9.21
N GLY A 73 -10.62 -26.67 -9.30
CA GLY A 73 -11.76 -26.32 -10.15
C GLY A 73 -11.50 -26.53 -11.65
N MET A 74 -10.30 -26.22 -12.14
CA MET A 74 -9.91 -26.49 -13.53
C MET A 74 -9.88 -27.99 -13.83
N TRP A 75 -9.31 -28.78 -12.93
CA TRP A 75 -9.28 -30.23 -13.03
C TRP A 75 -10.68 -30.83 -13.00
N ALA A 76 -11.55 -30.40 -12.08
CA ALA A 76 -12.94 -30.83 -12.02
C ALA A 76 -13.69 -30.55 -13.33
N LYS A 77 -13.55 -29.35 -13.89
CA LYS A 77 -14.14 -29.01 -15.21
C LYS A 77 -13.62 -29.91 -16.31
N ARG A 78 -12.32 -30.20 -16.33
CA ARG A 78 -11.70 -31.06 -17.34
C ARG A 78 -12.12 -32.52 -17.22
N ALA A 79 -12.24 -33.04 -16.00
CA ALA A 79 -12.75 -34.38 -15.75
C ALA A 79 -14.21 -34.54 -16.21
N GLU A 80 -15.04 -33.52 -15.98
CA GLU A 80 -16.43 -33.51 -16.45
C GLU A 80 -16.52 -33.54 -17.98
N ILE A 81 -15.64 -32.82 -18.68
CA ILE A 81 -15.54 -32.87 -20.15
C ILE A 81 -15.24 -34.30 -20.61
N TYR A 82 -14.25 -34.98 -20.01
CA TYR A 82 -13.93 -36.36 -20.39
C TYR A 82 -15.09 -37.31 -20.14
N LYS A 83 -15.73 -37.22 -18.98
CA LYS A 83 -16.90 -38.05 -18.63
C LYS A 83 -18.03 -37.88 -19.64
N ASN A 84 -18.31 -36.66 -20.06
CA ASN A 84 -19.36 -36.36 -21.04
C ASN A 84 -18.98 -36.86 -22.44
N ILE A 85 -17.73 -36.71 -22.89
CA ILE A 85 -17.25 -37.26 -24.17
C ILE A 85 -17.33 -38.80 -24.16
N SER A 86 -16.95 -39.45 -23.07
CA SER A 86 -17.04 -40.93 -22.95
C SER A 86 -18.48 -41.45 -22.83
N ARG A 87 -19.47 -40.59 -22.56
CA ARG A 87 -20.89 -40.95 -22.55
C ARG A 87 -21.54 -40.82 -23.95
N SER A 88 -20.96 -40.03 -24.84
CA SER A 88 -21.49 -39.78 -26.19
C SER A 88 -21.29 -40.87 -27.27
N PRO A 89 -20.62 -42.04 -27.09
CA PRO A 89 -20.50 -43.00 -28.19
C PRO A 89 -21.61 -44.07 -28.26
N ASP A 90 -22.58 -44.11 -27.33
CA ASP A 90 -23.56 -45.22 -27.23
C ASP A 90 -25.05 -44.81 -27.30
N GLU A 91 -25.40 -43.54 -27.57
CA GLU A 91 -26.81 -43.08 -27.61
C GLU A 91 -27.47 -43.05 -29.01
N ASP A 92 -26.81 -43.57 -30.05
CA ASP A 92 -27.32 -43.58 -31.44
C ASP A 92 -27.36 -44.98 -32.11
N ARG A 93 -27.79 -46.02 -31.39
CA ARG A 93 -28.04 -47.34 -32.01
C ARG A 93 -29.36 -48.00 -31.61
#